data_AF-A0A9E3C959-F1
#
_entry.id   AF-A0A9E3C959-F1
#
_cell.length_a   1.000
_cell.length_b   1.000
_cell.length_c   1.000
_cell.angle_alpha   90.00
_cell.angle_beta   90.00
_cell.angle_gamma   90.00
#
_symmetry.space_group_name_H-M   'P 1'
#
loop_
_entity.id
_entity.type
_entity.pdbx_description
1 polymer ?
#
loop_
_entity_poly.entity_id
_entity_poly.type
_entity_poly.pdbx_seq_one_letter_code
_entity_poly.pdbx_strand_id
1 'polypeptide(L)' 'MSHDLRCPCGGWVIQLITDCRGTVRLVCRRCKKRLLIDLALREVKALCPQPDPDGDTSAPQDVNDQ' A
#
# COMPACT_ATOMS: atom_id res chain seq x y z
N MET A 1 -16.00 -0.98 13.31
CA MET A 1 -15.29 -0.98 14.61
C MET A 1 -13.80 -1.03 14.30
N SER A 2 -13.07 0.07 14.47
CA SER A 2 -11.63 0.14 14.19
C SER A 2 -10.85 -0.31 15.43
N HIS A 3 -9.96 -1.28 15.27
CA HIS A 3 -9.10 -1.76 16.36
C HIS A 3 -7.90 -0.81 16.50
N ASP A 4 -7.82 -0.08 17.61
CA ASP A 4 -6.70 0.82 17.91
C ASP A 4 -5.42 0.03 18.21
N LEU A 5 -4.47 0.05 17.28
CA LEU A 5 -3.20 -0.66 17.40
C LEU A 5 -2.25 0.15 18.30
N ARG A 6 -2.06 -0.32 19.55
CA ARG A 6 -1.14 0.29 20.53
C ARG A 6 0.25 -0.31 20.46
N CYS A 7 1.27 0.53 20.49
CA CYS A 7 2.66 0.09 20.61
C CYS A 7 2.95 -0.35 22.05
N PRO A 8 3.78 -1.39 22.30
CA PRO A 8 4.18 -1.80 23.65
C PRO A 8 4.81 -0.69 24.49
N CYS A 9 5.35 0.37 23.87
CA CYS A 9 5.85 1.55 24.58
C CYS A 9 4.74 2.49 25.10
N GLY A 10 3.46 2.10 25.00
CA GLY A 10 2.31 2.91 25.39
C GLY A 10 2.07 4.11 24.46
N GLY A 11 2.51 4.01 23.20
CA GLY A 11 2.35 5.06 22.19
C GLY A 11 1.44 4.63 21.06
N TRP A 12 0.84 5.61 20.39
CA TRP A 12 0.01 5.38 19.20
C TRP A 12 0.86 4.97 18.00
N VAL A 13 0.39 3.97 17.28
CA VAL A 13 1.00 3.49 16.03
C VAL A 13 0.27 4.17 14.88
N ILE A 14 1.04 4.67 13.91
CA ILE A 14 0.50 5.31 12.72
C ILE A 14 0.85 4.44 11.52
N GLN A 15 -0.15 4.12 10.70
CA GLN A 15 0.03 3.48 9.41
C GLN A 15 0.63 4.48 8.43
N LEU A 16 1.73 4.10 7.78
CA LEU A 16 2.44 4.97 6.85
C LEU A 16 2.19 4.57 5.40
N ILE A 17 2.41 3.30 5.07
CA ILE A 17 2.36 2.81 3.68
C ILE A 17 1.88 1.36 3.70
N THR A 18 0.87 1.07 2.89
CA THR A 18 0.46 -0.29 2.53
C THR A 18 0.94 -0.55 1.11
N ASP A 19 1.85 -1.49 0.93
CA ASP A 19 2.26 -1.95 -0.39
C ASP A 19 1.22 -2.94 -0.93
N CYS A 20 0.97 -2.92 -2.25
CA CYS A 20 0.02 -3.84 -2.90
C CYS A 20 0.43 -5.31 -2.81
N ARG A 21 1.65 -5.59 -2.37
CA ARG A 21 2.13 -6.94 -2.02
C ARG A 21 1.64 -7.43 -0.66
N GLY A 22 0.87 -6.63 0.09
CA GLY A 22 0.36 -7.02 1.40
C GLY A 22 1.13 -6.41 2.57
N THR A 23 2.22 -5.68 2.32
CA THR A 23 3.11 -5.24 3.38
C THR A 23 2.70 -3.88 3.94
N VAL A 24 2.33 -3.82 5.22
CA VAL A 24 1.99 -2.57 5.92
C VAL A 24 3.12 -2.15 6.84
N ARG A 25 3.58 -0.91 6.65
CA ARG A 25 4.59 -0.27 7.49
C ARG A 25 3.91 0.59 8.53
N LEU A 26 4.15 0.25 9.78
CA LEU A 26 3.63 0.91 10.97
C LEU A 26 4.77 1.56 11.73
N VAL A 27 4.58 2.79 12.21
CA VAL A 27 5.54 3.46 13.07
C VAL A 27 4.87 3.98 14.32
N CYS A 28 5.45 3.65 15.48
CA CYS A 28 5.03 4.27 16.72
C CYS A 28 5.56 5.70 16.82
N ARG A 29 4.68 6.67 17.10
CA ARG A 29 5.09 8.08 17.24
C ARG A 29 5.98 8.33 18.45
N ARG A 30 5.78 7.55 19.53
CA ARG A 30 6.43 7.74 20.83
C ARG A 30 7.86 7.19 20.86
N CYS A 31 8.03 5.92 20.50
CA CYS A 31 9.33 5.26 20.54
C CYS A 31 9.99 5.09 19.16
N LYS A 32 9.38 5.62 18.08
CA LYS A 32 9.87 5.53 16.69
C LYS A 32 10.14 4.11 16.18
N LYS A 33 9.66 3.09 16.90
CA LYS A 33 9.79 1.69 16.52
C LYS A 33 9.00 1.44 15.24
N ARG A 34 9.68 0.85 14.25
CA ARG A 34 9.11 0.41 12.98
C ARG A 34 8.59 -1.01 13.15
N LEU A 35 7.34 -1.23 12.79
CA LEU A 35 6.68 -2.52 12.73
C LEU A 35 6.30 -2.79 11.28
N LEU A 36 6.54 -4.01 10.84
CA LEU A 36 6.17 -4.52 9.54
C LEU A 36 5.14 -5.61 9.79
N ILE A 37 3.97 -5.46 9.18
CA ILE A 37 2.92 -6.48 9.22
C ILE A 37 2.67 -6.90 7.79
N ASP A 38 2.72 -8.20 7.55
CA ASP A 38 2.31 -8.79 6.30
C ASP A 38 0.82 -9.12 6.41
N LEU A 39 -0.02 -8.37 5.72
CA LEU A 39 -1.42 -8.72 5.55
C LEU A 39 -1.55 -9.72 4.41
N ALA A 40 -2.50 -10.65 4.57
CA ALA A 40 -2.87 -11.54 3.49
C ALA A 40 -3.21 -10.73 2.24
N LEU A 41 -2.54 -11.04 1.13
CA LEU A 41 -2.67 -10.35 -0.16
C LEU A 41 -4.13 -10.18 -0.61
N ARG A 42 -5.00 -11.10 -0.20
CA ARG A 42 -6.45 -11.09 -0.45
C ARG A 42 -7.16 -9.86 0.11
N GLU A 43 -6.77 -9.40 1.30
CA GLU A 43 -7.35 -8.22 1.96
C GLU A 43 -6.81 -6.93 1.32
N VAL A 44 -5.54 -6.94 0.89
CA VAL A 44 -4.87 -5.77 0.32
C VAL A 44 -5.18 -5.56 -1.16
N LYS A 45 -5.49 -6.63 -1.92
CA LYS A 45 -5.93 -6.54 -3.32
C LYS A 45 -7.18 -5.69 -3.51
N ALA A 46 -8.05 -5.62 -2.51
CA ALA A 46 -9.26 -4.78 -2.55
C ALA A 46 -8.97 -3.29 -2.32
N LEU A 47 -7.86 -2.97 -1.65
CA LEU A 47 -7.44 -1.61 -1.31
C LEU A 47 -6.47 -1.01 -2.33
N CYS A 48 -5.76 -1.86 -3.08
CA CYS A 48 -4.93 -1.36 -4.16
C CYS A 48 -5.77 -1.01 -5.38
N PRO A 49 -5.59 0.18 -5.95
CA PRO A 49 -6.08 0.41 -7.30
C PRO A 49 -5.49 -0.71 -8.14
N GLN A 50 -6.34 -1.44 -8.86
CA GLN A 50 -5.81 -2.39 -9.83
C GLN A 50 -4.86 -1.56 -10.70
N PRO A 51 -3.59 -1.99 -10.89
CA PRO A 51 -2.83 -1.43 -11.98
C PRO A 51 -3.73 -1.62 -13.17
N ASP A 52 -4.13 -0.52 -13.79
CA ASP A 52 -5.00 -0.57 -14.95
C ASP A 52 -4.35 -1.62 -15.88
N PRO A 53 -4.99 -2.77 -16.13
CA PRO A 53 -4.45 -3.73 -17.08
C PRO A 53 -4.34 -3.09 -18.47
N ASP A 54 -4.95 -1.92 -18.66
CA ASP A 54 -4.75 -1.00 -19.76
C ASP A 54 -3.50 -0.12 -19.55
N GLY A 55 -2.38 -0.77 -19.26
CA GLY A 55 -1.16 -0.40 -19.95
C GLY A 55 -1.25 -0.89 -21.40
N ASP A 56 -2.33 -0.54 -22.10
CA ASP A 56 -2.44 -0.71 -23.54
C ASP A 56 -1.34 0.17 -24.12
N THR A 57 -0.21 -0.47 -24.35
CA THR A 57 0.81 0.06 -25.23
C THR A 57 0.25 -0.08 -26.64
N SER A 58 -0.79 0.69 -26.99
CA SER A 58 -1.01 1.07 -28.38
C SER A 58 -0.30 2.39 -28.61
N ALA A 59 1.03 2.32 -28.69
CA ALA A 59 1.78 3.24 -29.49
C ALA A 59 2.38 2.51 -30.71
N PRO A 60 1.57 2.08 -31.71
CA PRO A 60 1.89 2.47 -33.06
C PRO A 60 1.47 3.93 -33.21
N GLN A 61 2.43 4.85 -33.38
CA GLN A 61 2.09 6.10 -34.03
C GLN A 61 1.67 5.72 -35.44
N ASP A 62 0.36 5.70 -35.67
CA ASP A 62 -0.21 5.49 -36.99
C ASP A 62 0.36 6.58 -37.90
N VAL A 63 0.99 6.11 -38.96
CA VAL A 63 1.58 6.87 -40.06
C VAL A 63 0.62 7.96 -40.54
N ASN A 64 1.13 9.19 -40.71
CA ASN A 64 0.70 10.02 -41.83
C ASN A 64 1.80 10.98 -42.29
N ASP A 65 2.29 10.68 -43.48
CA ASP A 65 3.03 11.56 -44.39
C ASP A 65 1.99 12.49 -45.05
N GLN A 66 2.05 13.78 -44.72
CA GLN A 66 1.53 14.87 -45.55
C GLN A 66 2.28 16.17 -45.27
#